data_AF-A0A411EC51-F1
#
_entry.id   AF-A0A411EC51-F1
#
_cell.length_a   1.000
_cell.length_b   1.000
_cell.length_c   1.000
_cell.angle_alpha   90.00
_cell.angle_beta   90.00
_cell.angle_gamma   90.00
#
_symmetry.space_group_name_H-M   'P 1'
#
loop_
_entity.id
_entity.type
_entity.pdbx_description
1 polymer ?
#
loop_
_entity_poly.entity_id
_entity_poly.type
_entity_poly.pdbx_seq_one_letter_code
_entity_poly.pdbx_strand_id
1 'polypeptide(L)'
;MKRIFLATLLSFAFIAVGQAQSKGKGKGKEKAKEMREKANERAEEERENAEETAEYEQEKAKKKVKEKEQEAREKGKDKAKEAREKGKDKAEDERERMEDEAEDARDRAEDARERENEAMEDARERNEKVDKGYKGKGNAYGRDKGDMSGREFGQYRASQAREKLAETEAALEEDERTLRRGRTALDEARERVKKAKETGEDQAVISKKEEKLTEMETKLKELEESIQKGKDKLREKKEQLKKMEETEKQE
;
A
#
# COMPACT_ATOMS: atom_id res chain seq x y z
N MET A 1 -10.25 30.76 15.16
CA MET A 1 -10.52 31.79 16.19
C MET A 1 -9.25 32.59 16.43
N LYS A 2 -9.33 33.94 16.40
CA LYS A 2 -8.27 34.98 16.54
C LYS A 2 -8.08 35.84 15.29
N ARG A 3 -9.07 36.68 14.96
CA ARG A 3 -8.93 37.89 14.13
C ARG A 3 -10.00 38.91 14.48
N ILE A 4 -10.04 39.35 15.74
CA ILE A 4 -10.80 40.53 16.17
C ILE A 4 -10.00 41.09 17.33
N PHE A 5 -9.26 42.18 17.13
CA PHE A 5 -8.78 43.13 18.14
C PHE A 5 -7.75 44.05 17.47
N LEU A 6 -8.20 45.04 16.69
CA LEU A 6 -7.43 46.26 16.44
C LEU A 6 -8.34 47.36 15.86
N ALA A 7 -9.40 47.70 16.58
CA ALA A 7 -10.28 48.82 16.25
C ALA A 7 -10.88 49.36 17.54
N THR A 8 -10.11 50.11 18.32
CA THR A 8 -10.59 50.87 19.50
C THR A 8 -9.45 51.69 20.11
N LEU A 9 -9.11 52.87 19.54
CA LEU A 9 -8.50 53.97 20.30
C LEU A 9 -8.31 55.26 19.47
N LEU A 10 -9.38 55.85 18.92
CA LEU A 10 -9.31 57.27 18.53
C LEU A 10 -10.71 57.90 18.49
N SER A 11 -11.29 58.07 19.66
CA SER A 11 -12.50 58.90 19.85
C SER A 11 -12.44 59.41 21.27
N PHE A 12 -11.98 60.66 21.46
CA PHE A 12 -12.33 61.59 22.54
C PHE A 12 -11.28 62.71 22.62
N ALA A 13 -11.49 63.77 21.83
CA ALA A 13 -10.98 65.10 22.19
C ALA A 13 -12.17 66.07 22.04
N PHE A 14 -12.68 66.41 23.21
CA PHE A 14 -13.92 67.12 23.46
C PHE A 14 -13.85 68.56 22.94
N ILE A 15 -14.92 68.98 22.28
CA ILE A 15 -15.23 70.35 21.91
C ILE A 15 -15.38 71.18 23.20
N ALA A 16 -14.53 72.19 23.39
CA ALA A 16 -14.77 73.26 24.35
C ALA A 16 -14.21 74.58 23.82
N VAL A 17 -14.93 75.22 22.89
CA VAL A 17 -14.80 76.66 22.65
C VAL A 17 -15.97 77.34 23.34
N GLY A 18 -15.74 77.72 24.59
CA GLY A 18 -16.61 78.61 25.37
C GLY A 18 -16.46 80.05 24.89
N GLN A 19 -17.61 80.73 24.83
CA GLN A 19 -17.78 82.12 24.40
C GLN A 19 -17.01 83.10 25.30
N ALA A 20 -16.29 84.05 24.69
CA ALA A 20 -15.87 85.28 25.33
C ALA A 20 -15.91 86.45 24.32
N GLN A 21 -17.00 87.21 24.35
CA GLN A 21 -17.10 88.55 23.77
C GLN A 21 -16.27 89.53 24.62
N SER A 22 -15.20 90.11 24.08
CA SER A 22 -14.77 91.45 24.51
C SER A 22 -14.00 92.17 23.40
N LYS A 23 -14.49 93.37 23.07
CA LYS A 23 -13.88 94.39 22.21
C LYS A 23 -12.36 94.52 22.42
N GLY A 24 -11.58 94.20 21.38
CA GLY A 24 -10.14 94.47 21.31
C GLY A 24 -9.68 94.51 19.86
N LYS A 25 -9.74 95.70 19.24
CA LYS A 25 -9.32 95.98 17.85
C LYS A 25 -7.83 95.67 17.65
N GLY A 26 -7.52 94.89 16.61
CA GLY A 26 -6.23 94.95 15.89
C GLY A 26 -5.18 93.90 16.25
N LYS A 27 -4.73 93.80 17.51
CA LYS A 27 -3.50 93.04 17.86
C LYS A 27 -3.68 91.57 18.28
N GLY A 28 -4.92 91.12 18.52
CA GLY A 28 -5.20 89.74 18.96
C GLY A 28 -5.28 88.71 17.82
N LYS A 29 -5.68 89.14 16.61
CA LYS A 29 -5.84 88.25 15.45
C LYS A 29 -4.49 87.75 14.90
N GLU A 30 -3.46 88.59 14.88
CA GLU A 30 -2.12 88.16 14.46
C GLU A 30 -1.51 87.15 15.43
N LYS A 31 -1.58 87.41 16.75
CA LYS A 31 -1.11 86.45 17.76
C LYS A 31 -1.85 85.12 17.74
N ALA A 32 -3.16 85.13 17.46
CA ALA A 32 -3.93 83.91 17.28
C ALA A 32 -3.55 83.16 16.00
N LYS A 33 -3.17 83.86 14.93
CA LYS A 33 -2.68 83.25 13.68
C LYS A 33 -1.30 82.63 13.86
N GLU A 34 -0.38 83.34 14.53
CA GLU A 34 0.98 82.87 14.84
C GLU A 34 0.96 81.64 15.79
N MET A 35 0.09 81.64 16.81
CA MET A 35 -0.10 80.46 17.66
C MET A 35 -0.66 79.27 16.88
N ARG A 36 -1.51 79.51 15.88
CA ARG A 36 -2.09 78.44 15.05
C ARG A 36 -1.08 77.87 14.05
N GLU A 37 -0.20 78.70 13.48
CA GLU A 37 0.92 78.24 12.65
C GLU A 37 1.91 77.42 13.46
N LYS A 38 2.34 77.88 14.63
CA LYS A 38 3.23 77.11 15.52
C LYS A 38 2.61 75.80 16.01
N ALA A 39 1.30 75.77 16.21
CA ALA A 39 0.59 74.54 16.56
C ALA A 39 0.52 73.56 15.38
N ASN A 40 0.38 74.06 14.14
CA ASN A 40 0.40 73.23 12.95
C ASN A 40 1.82 72.69 12.65
N GLU A 41 2.86 73.51 12.77
CA GLU A 41 4.25 73.04 12.58
C GLU A 41 4.60 71.93 13.58
N ARG A 42 4.26 72.10 14.87
CA ARG A 42 4.45 71.03 15.85
C ARG A 42 3.63 69.78 15.56
N ALA A 43 2.40 69.95 15.05
CA ALA A 43 1.56 68.82 14.69
C ALA A 43 2.09 68.07 13.45
N GLU A 44 2.75 68.76 12.51
CA GLU A 44 3.43 68.15 11.37
C GLU A 44 4.72 67.45 11.80
N GLU A 45 5.52 68.07 12.65
CA GLU A 45 6.76 67.49 13.20
C GLU A 45 6.48 66.24 14.07
N GLU A 46 5.39 66.24 14.85
CA GLU A 46 4.93 65.06 15.59
C GLU A 46 4.39 63.96 14.66
N ARG A 47 3.78 64.32 13.51
CA ARG A 47 3.31 63.35 12.52
C ARG A 47 4.47 62.70 11.77
N GLU A 48 5.46 63.46 11.31
CA GLU A 48 6.65 62.90 10.67
C GLU A 48 7.40 61.94 11.60
N ASN A 49 7.61 62.34 12.86
CA ASN A 49 8.24 61.46 13.84
C ASN A 49 7.42 60.18 14.10
N ALA A 50 6.09 60.28 14.13
CA ALA A 50 5.20 59.13 14.30
C ALA A 50 5.21 58.20 13.07
N GLU A 51 5.30 58.75 11.86
CA GLU A 51 5.42 57.98 10.62
C GLU A 51 6.77 57.26 10.55
N GLU A 52 7.87 57.94 10.88
CA GLU A 52 9.22 57.35 10.88
C GLU A 52 9.34 56.21 11.91
N THR A 53 8.77 56.37 13.11
CA THR A 53 8.71 55.29 14.10
C THR A 53 7.82 54.14 13.66
N ALA A 54 6.68 54.42 13.02
CA ALA A 54 5.79 53.38 12.50
C ALA A 54 6.46 52.57 11.37
N GLU A 55 7.18 53.23 10.46
CA GLU A 55 7.94 52.55 9.40
C GLU A 55 9.06 51.68 9.98
N TYR A 56 9.83 52.20 10.95
CA TYR A 56 10.88 51.45 11.63
C TYR A 56 10.35 50.19 12.33
N GLU A 57 9.23 50.29 13.06
CA GLU A 57 8.62 49.12 13.69
C GLU A 57 8.06 48.11 12.66
N GLN A 58 7.51 48.60 11.56
CA GLN A 58 6.98 47.76 10.49
C GLN A 58 8.10 46.99 9.76
N GLU A 59 9.25 47.63 9.51
CA GLU A 59 10.46 47.02 8.94
C GLU A 59 11.02 45.92 9.87
N LYS A 60 11.12 46.23 11.17
CA LYS A 60 11.58 45.28 12.20
C LYS A 60 10.65 44.08 12.33
N ALA A 61 9.34 44.29 12.23
CA ALA A 61 8.35 43.22 12.22
C ALA A 61 8.48 42.34 10.96
N LYS A 62 8.62 42.94 9.77
CA LYS A 62 8.83 42.21 8.50
C LYS A 62 10.09 41.34 8.54
N LYS A 63 11.20 41.85 9.10
CA LYS A 63 12.45 41.10 9.26
C LYS A 63 12.28 39.86 10.16
N LYS A 64 11.65 40.02 11.33
CA LYS A 64 11.38 38.90 12.26
C LYS A 64 10.45 37.84 11.66
N VAL A 65 9.49 38.25 10.83
CA VAL A 65 8.61 37.29 10.13
C VAL A 65 9.41 36.50 9.10
N LYS A 66 10.25 37.17 8.29
CA LYS A 66 11.11 36.49 7.30
C LYS A 66 12.09 35.50 7.93
N GLU A 67 12.73 35.86 9.05
CA GLU A 67 13.66 34.96 9.75
C GLU A 67 12.93 33.70 10.28
N LYS A 68 11.75 33.87 10.89
CA LYS A 68 10.95 32.73 11.37
C LYS A 68 10.44 31.85 10.24
N GLU A 69 10.10 32.43 9.10
CA GLU A 69 9.66 31.70 7.92
C GLU A 69 10.81 30.88 7.32
N GLN A 70 12.02 31.44 7.25
CA GLN A 70 13.21 30.69 6.83
C GLN A 70 13.54 29.54 7.79
N GLU A 71 13.53 29.78 9.10
CA GLU A 71 13.81 28.75 10.10
C GLU A 71 12.78 27.60 10.06
N ALA A 72 11.50 27.93 9.88
CA ALA A 72 10.44 26.93 9.70
C ALA A 72 10.63 26.12 8.40
N ARG A 73 11.08 26.77 7.32
CA ARG A 73 11.31 26.13 6.03
C ARG A 73 12.52 25.20 6.06
N GLU A 74 13.59 25.55 6.77
CA GLU A 74 14.74 24.65 6.95
C GLU A 74 14.38 23.43 7.80
N LYS A 75 13.74 23.62 8.97
CA LYS A 75 13.25 22.50 9.80
C LYS A 75 12.28 21.59 9.05
N GLY A 76 11.47 22.14 8.15
CA GLY A 76 10.60 21.37 7.26
C GLY A 76 11.36 20.53 6.24
N LYS A 77 12.42 21.07 5.64
CA LYS A 77 13.28 20.34 4.69
C LYS A 77 14.04 19.21 5.36
N ASP A 78 14.58 19.42 6.55
CA ASP A 78 15.33 18.39 7.28
C ASP A 78 14.44 17.21 7.65
N LYS A 79 13.24 17.48 8.20
CA LYS A 79 12.26 16.42 8.50
C LYS A 79 11.79 15.66 7.27
N ALA A 80 11.59 16.37 6.14
CA ALA A 80 11.22 15.72 4.88
C ALA A 80 12.35 14.82 4.34
N LYS A 81 13.61 15.22 4.54
CA LYS A 81 14.78 14.43 4.14
C LYS A 81 14.92 13.18 5.00
N GLU A 82 14.77 13.32 6.33
CA GLU A 82 14.81 12.20 7.28
C GLU A 82 13.68 11.20 7.03
N ALA A 83 12.45 11.67 6.75
CA ALA A 83 11.33 10.80 6.40
C ALA A 83 11.57 10.06 5.06
N ARG A 84 12.24 10.70 4.10
CA ARG A 84 12.55 10.10 2.81
C ARG A 84 13.65 9.04 2.91
N GLU A 85 14.65 9.23 3.76
CA GLU A 85 15.66 8.20 4.04
C GLU A 85 15.06 7.00 4.77
N LYS A 86 14.30 7.21 5.85
CA LYS A 86 13.58 6.12 6.54
C LYS A 86 12.62 5.35 5.63
N GLY A 87 12.03 6.02 4.64
CA GLY A 87 11.18 5.38 3.64
C GLY A 87 11.96 4.56 2.62
N LYS A 88 13.19 4.97 2.27
CA LYS A 88 14.07 4.20 1.39
C LYS A 88 14.59 2.94 2.09
N ASP A 89 15.09 3.07 3.31
CA ASP A 89 15.62 1.93 4.08
C ASP A 89 14.55 0.85 4.26
N LYS A 90 13.32 1.24 4.61
CA LYS A 90 12.20 0.29 4.72
C LYS A 90 11.83 -0.37 3.38
N ALA A 91 11.90 0.38 2.29
CA ALA A 91 11.59 -0.18 0.97
C ALA A 91 12.70 -1.10 0.47
N GLU A 92 13.95 -0.88 0.90
CA GLU A 92 15.09 -1.75 0.62
C GLU A 92 15.00 -3.05 1.42
N ASP A 93 14.76 -2.97 2.74
CA ASP A 93 14.50 -4.12 3.61
C ASP A 93 13.33 -4.99 3.09
N GLU A 94 12.24 -4.37 2.65
CA GLU A 94 11.06 -5.07 2.15
C GLU A 94 11.31 -5.70 0.77
N ARG A 95 12.22 -5.13 -0.02
CA ARG A 95 12.64 -5.68 -1.31
C ARG A 95 13.59 -6.87 -1.13
N GLU A 96 14.52 -6.78 -0.20
CA GLU A 96 15.44 -7.87 0.15
C GLU A 96 14.65 -9.09 0.64
N ARG A 97 13.68 -8.89 1.54
CA ARG A 97 12.77 -9.99 1.98
C ARG A 97 11.96 -10.61 0.85
N MET A 98 11.49 -9.82 -0.11
CA MET A 98 10.78 -10.37 -1.27
C MET A 98 11.71 -11.14 -2.21
N GLU A 99 12.96 -10.72 -2.35
CA GLU A 99 13.96 -11.46 -3.14
C GLU A 99 14.29 -12.79 -2.46
N ASP A 100 14.50 -12.80 -1.14
CA ASP A 100 14.71 -14.02 -0.35
C ASP A 100 13.52 -14.98 -0.47
N GLU A 101 12.28 -14.51 -0.26
CA GLU A 101 11.08 -15.36 -0.40
C GLU A 101 10.89 -15.89 -1.82
N ALA A 102 11.28 -15.11 -2.84
CA ALA A 102 11.19 -15.54 -4.23
C ALA A 102 12.25 -16.59 -4.58
N GLU A 103 13.46 -16.50 -4.00
CA GLU A 103 14.50 -17.51 -4.13
C GLU A 103 14.08 -18.80 -3.43
N ASP A 104 13.61 -18.71 -2.19
CA ASP A 104 13.07 -19.84 -1.41
C ASP A 104 11.91 -20.56 -2.13
N ALA A 105 11.06 -19.81 -2.84
CA ALA A 105 9.98 -20.36 -3.64
C ALA A 105 10.48 -21.05 -4.92
N ARG A 106 11.56 -20.54 -5.54
CA ARG A 106 12.18 -21.17 -6.71
C ARG A 106 12.85 -22.48 -6.33
N ASP A 107 13.60 -22.50 -5.24
CA ASP A 107 14.29 -23.70 -4.76
C ASP A 107 13.27 -24.81 -4.44
N ARG A 108 12.17 -24.48 -3.75
CA ARG A 108 11.08 -25.45 -3.50
C ARG A 108 10.42 -25.96 -4.78
N ALA A 109 10.28 -25.10 -5.80
CA ALA A 109 9.70 -25.50 -7.07
C ALA A 109 10.65 -26.40 -7.88
N GLU A 110 11.96 -26.16 -7.80
CA GLU A 110 12.98 -26.99 -8.43
C GLU A 110 13.07 -28.36 -7.74
N ASP A 111 13.12 -28.41 -6.41
CA ASP A 111 13.02 -29.62 -5.60
C ASP A 111 11.78 -30.47 -5.94
N ALA A 112 10.62 -29.81 -6.11
CA ALA A 112 9.38 -30.49 -6.46
C ALA A 112 9.44 -31.12 -7.86
N ARG A 113 10.05 -30.42 -8.83
CA ARG A 113 10.26 -30.94 -10.20
C ARG A 113 11.26 -32.09 -10.23
N GLU A 114 12.32 -32.01 -9.44
CA GLU A 114 13.31 -33.07 -9.36
C GLU A 114 12.69 -34.35 -8.78
N ARG A 115 11.90 -34.23 -7.70
CA ARG A 115 11.14 -35.37 -7.14
C ARG A 115 10.09 -35.91 -8.11
N GLU A 116 9.43 -35.06 -8.90
CA GLU A 116 8.49 -35.51 -9.93
C GLU A 116 9.21 -36.31 -11.02
N ASN A 117 10.37 -35.82 -11.49
CA ASN A 117 11.18 -36.50 -12.49
C ASN A 117 11.74 -37.84 -11.97
N GLU A 118 12.26 -37.88 -10.75
CA GLU A 118 12.68 -39.14 -10.11
C GLU A 118 11.51 -40.12 -10.02
N ALA A 119 10.34 -39.69 -9.54
CA ALA A 119 9.16 -40.55 -9.48
C ALA A 119 8.72 -41.06 -10.86
N MET A 120 8.89 -40.24 -11.91
CA MET A 120 8.55 -40.61 -13.29
C MET A 120 9.56 -41.59 -13.89
N GLU A 121 10.86 -41.43 -13.62
CA GLU A 121 11.90 -42.40 -13.98
C GLU A 121 11.69 -43.72 -13.25
N ASP A 122 11.43 -43.68 -11.95
CA ASP A 122 11.19 -44.87 -11.12
C ASP A 122 9.95 -45.64 -11.59
N ALA A 123 8.91 -44.91 -12.03
CA ALA A 123 7.72 -45.49 -12.67
C ALA A 123 8.02 -46.09 -14.06
N ARG A 124 8.87 -45.44 -14.87
CA ARG A 124 9.31 -45.97 -16.17
C ARG A 124 10.13 -47.24 -16.00
N GLU A 125 11.08 -47.26 -15.06
CA GLU A 125 11.94 -48.40 -14.81
C GLU A 125 11.12 -49.60 -14.30
N ARG A 126 10.11 -49.36 -13.45
CA ARG A 126 9.15 -50.41 -13.05
C ARG A 126 8.34 -50.92 -14.23
N ASN A 127 7.84 -50.05 -15.11
CA ASN A 127 7.10 -50.47 -16.29
C ASN A 127 7.97 -51.28 -17.27
N GLU A 128 9.23 -50.91 -17.46
CA GLU A 128 10.14 -51.63 -18.34
C GLU A 128 10.53 -53.02 -17.78
N LYS A 129 10.66 -53.14 -16.45
CA LYS A 129 10.84 -54.43 -15.75
C LYS A 129 9.58 -55.31 -15.80
N VAL A 130 8.39 -54.73 -15.94
CA VAL A 130 7.12 -55.47 -16.12
C VAL A 130 7.01 -56.04 -17.55
N ASP A 131 7.51 -55.32 -18.56
CA ASP A 131 7.36 -55.71 -19.97
C ASP A 131 8.36 -56.81 -20.42
N LYS A 132 9.52 -56.94 -19.75
CA LYS A 132 10.55 -57.95 -20.09
C LYS A 132 10.46 -59.27 -19.28
N GLY A 133 9.49 -59.42 -18.36
CA GLY A 133 9.57 -60.45 -17.32
C GLY A 133 8.48 -61.52 -17.23
N TYR A 134 7.28 -61.36 -17.81
CA TYR A 134 6.17 -62.26 -17.44
C TYR A 134 5.32 -62.74 -18.63
N LYS A 135 5.74 -63.84 -19.24
CA LYS A 135 4.83 -64.81 -19.89
C LYS A 135 4.28 -65.81 -18.86
N GLY A 136 3.75 -65.29 -17.76
CA GLY A 136 3.09 -66.09 -16.73
C GLY A 136 1.62 -65.71 -16.64
N LYS A 137 0.73 -66.64 -16.98
CA LYS A 137 -0.70 -66.57 -16.62
C LYS A 137 -0.79 -66.64 -15.09
N GLY A 138 -0.74 -65.49 -14.42
CA GLY A 138 -0.85 -65.39 -12.97
C GLY A 138 -1.32 -63.99 -12.59
N ASN A 139 -2.47 -63.93 -11.91
CA ASN A 139 -3.14 -62.70 -11.51
C ASN A 139 -2.19 -61.75 -10.77
N ALA A 140 -2.08 -60.51 -11.25
CA ALA A 140 -1.18 -59.47 -10.75
C ALA A 140 -1.53 -58.89 -9.36
N TYR A 141 -2.12 -59.69 -8.47
CA TYR A 141 -2.45 -59.31 -7.09
C TYR A 141 -1.42 -59.94 -6.16
N GLY A 142 -0.37 -59.21 -5.73
CA GLY A 142 0.44 -59.77 -4.64
C GLY A 142 1.79 -59.18 -4.29
N ARG A 143 2.35 -58.21 -5.02
CA ARG A 143 3.72 -57.74 -4.68
C ARG A 143 3.85 -57.17 -3.26
N ASP A 144 2.80 -56.54 -2.72
CA ASP A 144 2.80 -55.89 -1.39
C ASP A 144 1.74 -56.45 -0.43
N LYS A 145 1.18 -57.63 -0.73
CA LYS A 145 0.03 -58.17 0.02
C LYS A 145 0.37 -58.67 1.43
N GLY A 146 1.63 -59.04 1.66
CA GLY A 146 2.06 -59.64 2.92
C GLY A 146 1.18 -60.85 3.29
N ASP A 147 0.76 -60.91 4.55
CA ASP A 147 -0.10 -61.97 5.09
C ASP A 147 -1.62 -61.69 4.93
N MET A 148 -2.01 -60.56 4.34
CA MET A 148 -3.43 -60.17 4.22
C MET A 148 -4.17 -61.08 3.23
N SER A 149 -5.47 -61.31 3.44
CA SER A 149 -6.30 -61.99 2.43
C SER A 149 -6.47 -61.12 1.18
N GLY A 150 -6.86 -61.72 0.05
CA GLY A 150 -7.06 -60.97 -1.20
C GLY A 150 -8.12 -59.86 -1.07
N ARG A 151 -9.17 -60.15 -0.30
CA ARG A 151 -10.25 -59.22 0.01
C ARG A 151 -9.78 -58.07 0.91
N GLU A 152 -9.04 -58.36 1.98
CA GLU A 152 -8.48 -57.32 2.87
C GLU A 152 -7.49 -56.43 2.14
N PHE A 153 -6.65 -56.99 1.27
CA PHE A 153 -5.72 -56.22 0.46
C PHE A 153 -6.43 -55.32 -0.55
N GLY A 154 -7.51 -55.78 -1.18
CA GLY A 154 -8.36 -54.98 -2.05
C GLY A 154 -8.98 -53.79 -1.31
N GLN A 155 -9.57 -54.04 -0.14
CA GLN A 155 -10.13 -52.99 0.72
C GLN A 155 -9.08 -51.98 1.17
N TYR A 156 -7.89 -52.46 1.57
CA TYR A 156 -6.77 -51.60 1.94
C TYR A 156 -6.37 -50.67 0.78
N ARG A 157 -6.22 -51.21 -0.44
CA ARG A 157 -5.89 -50.39 -1.63
C ARG A 157 -6.99 -49.39 -1.98
N ALA A 158 -8.26 -49.77 -1.88
CA ALA A 158 -9.38 -48.86 -2.10
C ALA A 158 -9.38 -47.71 -1.07
N SER A 159 -9.11 -48.02 0.20
CA SER A 159 -9.00 -47.00 1.26
C SER A 159 -7.85 -46.03 1.02
N GLN A 160 -6.67 -46.54 0.65
CA GLN A 160 -5.50 -45.73 0.29
C GLN A 160 -5.74 -44.85 -0.94
N ALA A 161 -6.46 -45.36 -1.94
CA ALA A 161 -6.84 -44.57 -3.10
C ALA A 161 -7.80 -43.43 -2.72
N ARG A 162 -8.77 -43.69 -1.84
CA ARG A 162 -9.70 -42.66 -1.33
C ARG A 162 -8.98 -41.60 -0.50
N GLU A 163 -8.06 -42.01 0.37
CA GLU A 163 -7.23 -41.11 1.18
C GLU A 163 -6.44 -40.16 0.30
N LYS A 164 -5.72 -40.67 -0.70
CA LYS A 164 -4.98 -39.84 -1.68
C LYS A 164 -5.88 -38.87 -2.45
N LEU A 165 -7.10 -39.28 -2.78
CA LEU A 165 -8.07 -38.39 -3.43
C LEU A 165 -8.53 -37.27 -2.48
N ALA A 166 -8.73 -37.58 -1.19
CA ALA A 166 -9.09 -36.58 -0.18
C ALA A 166 -7.94 -35.60 0.09
N GLU A 167 -6.69 -36.08 0.15
CA GLU A 167 -5.50 -35.23 0.26
C GLU A 167 -5.36 -34.29 -0.94
N THR A 168 -5.54 -34.83 -2.15
CA THR A 168 -5.49 -34.02 -3.38
C THR A 168 -6.62 -32.98 -3.40
N GLU A 169 -7.81 -33.34 -2.92
CA GLU A 169 -8.93 -32.40 -2.79
C GLU A 169 -8.63 -31.26 -1.82
N ALA A 170 -8.09 -31.58 -0.64
CA ALA A 170 -7.71 -30.61 0.37
C ALA A 170 -6.63 -29.64 -0.15
N ALA A 171 -5.63 -30.15 -0.88
CA ALA A 171 -4.61 -29.31 -1.51
C ALA A 171 -5.21 -28.35 -2.54
N LEU A 172 -6.11 -28.83 -3.41
CA LEU A 172 -6.81 -27.97 -4.38
C LEU A 172 -7.69 -26.91 -3.70
N GLU A 173 -8.31 -27.23 -2.56
CA GLU A 173 -9.07 -26.25 -1.77
C GLU A 173 -8.16 -25.17 -1.15
N GLU A 174 -6.94 -25.52 -0.74
CA GLU A 174 -5.96 -24.56 -0.25
C GLU A 174 -5.50 -23.62 -1.37
N ASP A 175 -5.19 -24.18 -2.55
CA ASP A 175 -4.86 -23.40 -3.75
C ASP A 175 -5.99 -22.43 -4.13
N GLU A 176 -7.25 -22.85 -4.00
CA GLU A 176 -8.40 -21.95 -4.22
C GLU A 176 -8.48 -20.81 -3.21
N ARG A 177 -8.15 -21.07 -1.94
CA ARG A 177 -8.08 -19.99 -0.93
C ARG A 177 -6.98 -19.01 -1.28
N THR A 178 -5.83 -19.50 -1.72
CA THR A 178 -4.71 -18.68 -2.18
C THR A 178 -5.10 -17.85 -3.40
N LEU A 179 -5.74 -18.45 -4.41
CA LEU A 179 -6.26 -17.76 -5.59
C LEU A 179 -7.23 -16.63 -5.20
N ARG A 180 -8.16 -16.89 -4.28
CA ARG A 180 -9.13 -15.87 -3.81
C ARG A 180 -8.43 -14.70 -3.12
N ARG A 181 -7.50 -14.98 -2.21
CA ARG A 181 -6.71 -13.94 -1.52
C ARG A 181 -5.90 -13.12 -2.53
N GLY A 182 -5.26 -13.80 -3.49
CA GLY A 182 -4.50 -13.16 -4.56
C GLY A 182 -5.36 -12.22 -5.40
N ARG A 183 -6.59 -12.62 -5.76
CA ARG A 183 -7.54 -11.77 -6.49
C ARG A 183 -7.95 -10.53 -5.69
N THR A 184 -8.28 -10.69 -4.41
CA THR A 184 -8.60 -9.56 -3.55
C THR A 184 -7.42 -8.58 -3.44
N ALA A 185 -6.21 -9.09 -3.25
CA ALA A 185 -5.00 -8.26 -3.21
C ALA A 185 -4.74 -7.54 -4.55
N LEU A 186 -4.96 -8.21 -5.68
CA LEU A 186 -4.85 -7.62 -7.02
C LEU A 186 -5.84 -6.46 -7.21
N ASP A 187 -7.10 -6.65 -6.80
CA ASP A 187 -8.13 -5.62 -6.89
C ASP A 187 -7.82 -4.41 -6.01
N GLU A 188 -7.37 -4.64 -4.77
CA GLU A 188 -6.90 -3.55 -3.91
C GLU A 188 -5.70 -2.80 -4.52
N ALA A 189 -4.75 -3.53 -5.09
CA ALA A 189 -3.56 -2.94 -5.71
C ALA A 189 -3.93 -2.13 -6.97
N ARG A 190 -4.90 -2.58 -7.77
CA ARG A 190 -5.48 -1.83 -8.89
C ARG A 190 -6.12 -0.52 -8.42
N GLU A 191 -6.90 -0.56 -7.35
CA GLU A 191 -7.50 0.65 -6.77
C GLU A 191 -6.43 1.63 -6.24
N ARG A 192 -5.34 1.13 -5.64
CA ARG A 192 -4.20 1.98 -5.23
C ARG A 192 -3.53 2.64 -6.43
N VAL A 193 -3.32 1.92 -7.52
CA VAL A 193 -2.76 2.48 -8.77
C VAL A 193 -3.70 3.51 -9.39
N LYS A 194 -5.01 3.27 -9.35
CA LYS A 194 -6.01 4.24 -9.82
C LYS A 194 -5.97 5.54 -9.01
N LYS A 195 -5.93 5.45 -7.69
CA LYS A 195 -5.76 6.64 -6.81
C LYS A 195 -4.44 7.37 -7.08
N ALA A 196 -3.35 6.63 -7.27
CA ALA A 196 -2.05 7.20 -7.62
C ALA A 196 -2.09 8.04 -8.90
N LYS A 197 -2.79 7.55 -9.94
CA LYS A 197 -3.06 8.30 -11.18
C LYS A 197 -3.81 9.60 -10.91
N GLU A 198 -4.85 9.55 -10.08
CA GLU A 198 -5.66 10.73 -9.72
C GLU A 198 -4.86 11.76 -8.90
N THR A 199 -3.95 11.32 -8.03
CA THR A 199 -3.08 12.20 -7.23
C THR A 199 -1.91 12.81 -8.02
N GLY A 200 -1.72 12.42 -9.28
CA GLY A 200 -0.64 12.92 -10.12
C GLY A 200 0.73 12.33 -9.79
N GLU A 201 0.80 11.05 -9.39
CA GLU A 201 2.09 10.33 -9.32
C GLU A 201 2.78 10.30 -10.70
N ASP A 202 4.11 10.13 -10.69
CA ASP A 202 4.90 10.03 -11.91
C ASP A 202 4.43 8.88 -12.81
N GLN A 203 4.23 9.18 -14.10
CA GLN A 203 3.77 8.24 -15.11
C GLN A 203 4.70 7.02 -15.23
N ALA A 204 6.01 7.20 -15.05
CA ALA A 204 6.97 6.09 -15.09
C ALA A 204 6.78 5.13 -13.91
N VAL A 205 6.37 5.64 -12.74
CA VAL A 205 6.09 4.83 -11.55
C VAL A 205 4.77 4.08 -11.71
N ILE A 206 3.75 4.75 -12.26
CA ILE A 206 2.44 4.14 -12.55
C ILE A 206 2.59 2.98 -13.53
N SER A 207 3.33 3.19 -14.64
CA SER A 207 3.54 2.14 -15.65
C SER A 207 4.20 0.88 -15.07
N LYS A 208 5.21 1.04 -14.19
CA LYS A 208 5.83 -0.11 -13.50
C LYS A 208 4.86 -0.83 -12.56
N LYS A 209 3.99 -0.09 -11.87
CA LYS A 209 2.96 -0.70 -11.01
C LYS A 209 1.94 -1.47 -11.85
N GLU A 210 1.53 -0.92 -13.00
CA GLU A 210 0.62 -1.61 -13.94
C GLU A 210 1.22 -2.87 -14.53
N GLU A 211 2.49 -2.85 -14.93
CA GLU A 211 3.20 -4.03 -15.41
C GLU A 211 3.21 -5.15 -14.36
N LYS A 212 3.54 -4.82 -13.11
CA LYS A 212 3.47 -5.78 -11.99
C LYS A 212 2.05 -6.32 -11.75
N LEU A 213 1.03 -5.48 -11.91
CA LEU A 213 -0.37 -5.93 -11.82
C LEU A 213 -0.72 -6.92 -12.94
N THR A 214 -0.25 -6.68 -14.17
CA THR A 214 -0.48 -7.60 -15.28
C THR A 214 0.24 -8.94 -15.07
N GLU A 215 1.48 -8.93 -14.55
CA GLU A 215 2.21 -10.14 -14.22
C GLU A 215 1.54 -10.95 -13.10
N MET A 216 1.03 -10.28 -12.06
CA MET A 216 0.25 -10.95 -11.02
C MET A 216 -1.05 -11.53 -11.57
N GLU A 217 -1.74 -10.81 -12.46
CA GLU A 217 -2.95 -11.29 -13.11
C GLU A 217 -2.70 -12.55 -13.95
N THR A 218 -1.61 -12.58 -14.73
CA THR A 218 -1.26 -13.78 -15.51
C THR A 218 -0.96 -14.97 -14.62
N LYS A 219 -0.18 -14.77 -13.54
CA LYS A 219 0.13 -15.82 -12.54
C LYS A 219 -1.14 -16.38 -11.87
N LEU A 220 -2.07 -15.50 -11.48
CA LEU A 220 -3.34 -15.94 -10.88
C LEU A 220 -4.21 -16.71 -11.88
N LYS A 221 -4.18 -16.34 -13.17
CA LYS A 221 -4.89 -17.07 -14.21
C LYS A 221 -4.29 -18.46 -14.44
N GLU A 222 -2.96 -18.57 -14.49
CA GLU A 222 -2.27 -19.87 -14.60
C GLU A 222 -2.60 -20.79 -13.42
N LEU A 223 -2.62 -20.23 -12.20
CA LEU A 223 -3.04 -20.96 -11.00
C LEU A 223 -4.49 -21.44 -11.12
N GLU A 224 -5.43 -20.58 -11.53
CA GLU A 224 -6.83 -20.97 -11.75
C GLU A 224 -6.97 -22.12 -12.76
N GLU A 225 -6.26 -22.05 -13.89
CA GLU A 225 -6.27 -23.11 -14.90
C GLU A 225 -5.70 -24.43 -14.35
N SER A 226 -4.67 -24.37 -13.51
CA SER A 226 -4.07 -25.55 -12.88
C SER A 226 -5.03 -26.21 -11.87
N ILE A 227 -5.71 -25.41 -11.04
CA ILE A 227 -6.74 -25.87 -10.10
C ILE A 227 -7.88 -26.54 -10.86
N GLN A 228 -8.36 -25.92 -11.94
CA GLN A 228 -9.46 -26.45 -12.74
C GLN A 228 -9.09 -27.82 -13.35
N LYS A 229 -7.91 -27.92 -13.97
CA LYS A 229 -7.39 -29.21 -14.50
C LYS A 229 -7.24 -30.25 -13.39
N GLY A 230 -6.80 -29.84 -12.20
CA GLY A 230 -6.69 -30.70 -11.03
C GLY A 230 -8.05 -31.25 -10.59
N LYS A 231 -9.08 -30.39 -10.52
CA LYS A 231 -10.45 -30.78 -10.17
C LYS A 231 -11.08 -31.72 -11.18
N ASP A 232 -10.86 -31.49 -12.47
CA ASP A 232 -11.38 -32.36 -13.52
C ASP A 232 -10.77 -33.77 -13.42
N LYS A 233 -9.44 -33.87 -13.26
CA LYS A 233 -8.76 -35.15 -13.02
C LYS A 233 -9.22 -35.84 -11.74
N LEU A 234 -9.42 -35.08 -10.66
CA LEU A 234 -9.90 -35.60 -9.39
C LEU A 234 -11.29 -36.23 -9.55
N ARG A 235 -12.19 -35.54 -10.27
CA ARG A 235 -13.53 -36.03 -10.57
C ARG A 235 -13.49 -37.32 -11.40
N GLU A 236 -12.68 -37.38 -12.45
CA GLU A 236 -12.50 -38.60 -13.25
C GLU A 236 -12.03 -39.78 -12.40
N LYS A 237 -11.02 -39.57 -11.54
CA LYS A 237 -10.52 -40.61 -10.63
C LYS A 237 -11.57 -41.05 -9.60
N LYS A 238 -12.36 -40.13 -9.05
CA LYS A 238 -13.48 -40.45 -8.16
C LYS A 238 -14.55 -41.28 -8.86
N GLU A 239 -14.89 -40.95 -10.10
CA GLU A 239 -15.85 -41.73 -10.92
C GLU A 239 -15.32 -43.14 -11.23
N GLN A 240 -14.03 -43.27 -11.57
CA GLN A 240 -13.40 -44.58 -11.79
C GLN A 240 -13.42 -45.44 -10.53
N LEU A 241 -13.08 -44.87 -9.38
CA LEU A 241 -13.12 -45.56 -8.09
C LEU A 241 -14.54 -46.04 -7.76
N LYS A 242 -15.54 -45.20 -7.97
CA LYS A 242 -16.95 -45.56 -7.76
C LYS A 242 -17.39 -46.71 -8.66
N LYS A 243 -17.03 -46.68 -9.96
CA LYS A 243 -17.33 -47.77 -10.90
C LYS A 243 -16.69 -49.09 -10.46
N MET A 244 -15.43 -49.07 -10.02
CA MET A 244 -14.73 -50.26 -9.52
C MET A 244 -15.44 -50.86 -8.29
N GLU A 245 -15.88 -50.02 -7.35
CA GLU A 245 -16.61 -50.46 -6.15
C GLU A 245 -18.01 -51.02 -6.46
N GLU A 246 -18.68 -50.48 -7.49
CA GLU A 246 -19.97 -51.01 -7.94
C GLU A 246 -19.82 -52.38 -8.61
N THR A 247 -18.76 -52.60 -9.38
CA THR A 247 -18.45 -53.91 -9.98
C THR A 247 -18.05 -54.96 -8.94
N GLU A 248 -17.26 -54.61 -7.91
CA GLU A 248 -16.91 -55.56 -6.82
C GLU A 248 -18.11 -55.98 -5.96
N LYS A 249 -19.19 -55.19 -5.91
CA LYS A 249 -20.40 -55.54 -5.14
C LYS A 249 -21.36 -56.46 -5.91
N GLN A 250 -21.15 -56.64 -7.21
CA GLN A 250 -21.98 -57.48 -8.08
C GLN A 250 -21.40 -58.89 -8.28
N GLU A 251 -20.13 -59.10 -7.92
CA GLU A 251 -19.45 -60.41 -7.85
C GLU A 251 -19.53 -61.03 -6.44
#